data_AF-A0A7D9LF83-F1
#
_entry.id   AF-A0A7D9LF83-F1
#
_cell.length_a   1.000
_cell.length_b   1.000
_cell.length_c   1.000
_cell.angle_alpha   90.00
_cell.angle_beta   90.00
_cell.angle_gamma   90.00
#
_symmetry.space_group_name_H-M   'P 1'
#
loop_
_entity.id
_entity.type
_entity.pdbx_description
1 polymer ?
#
loop_
_entity_poly.entity_id
_entity_poly.type
_entity_poly.pdbx_seq_one_letter_code
_entity_poly.pdbx_strand_id
1 'polypeptide(L)'
;MPTSTSLFISASIKSDLLKGNQVTRFVIVLLDLSRITIKKFFKKNVSFGVYVTIYYWTIYVLLFIDEEMIYDKNAKPSLSSLLRSLVPGDGTNLKRISVSRENILEDSIIHFKKHDYNCSYQVRVRFEGEPAIDAGGPRREYFTMLLKSLVSCKSSIRLFEGKEGRLLPMKNTDALRGQLFKIAGRMISTSIVNGGPGFPCLSPPVYEYLVKGFTEELVSIINKDVIFDIDASQAIDKIDHANAETINSIAIETQHLLVEAGFPHTLTIENKMQAIACMYLHHVITVRKSEIDQLATGLGQLLTLARKYPDLLSPLFVHSDDGADTMTPDAFMAIVKIDGVSPRVVDYFTQYVHDE
;
A
#
# COMPACT_ATOMS: atom_id res chain seq x y z
N MET A 1 2.54 -60.48 15.12
CA MET A 1 1.89 -59.16 15.15
C MET A 1 2.44 -58.41 16.35
N PRO A 2 3.14 -57.28 16.19
CA PRO A 2 3.57 -56.50 17.34
C PRO A 2 2.38 -55.69 17.85
N THR A 3 2.01 -55.94 19.09
CA THR A 3 1.05 -55.21 19.91
C THR A 3 1.41 -53.73 19.96
N SER A 4 0.50 -52.86 19.55
CA SER A 4 0.62 -51.41 19.69
C SER A 4 0.50 -51.02 21.16
N THR A 5 1.60 -50.69 21.81
CA THR A 5 1.56 -49.97 23.09
C THR A 5 1.51 -48.48 22.78
N SER A 6 0.33 -47.87 22.91
CA SER A 6 0.18 -46.41 22.87
C SER A 6 0.82 -45.82 24.13
N LEU A 7 2.00 -45.21 23.99
CA LEU A 7 2.60 -44.42 25.06
C LEU A 7 1.99 -43.01 25.00
N PHE A 8 1.02 -42.73 25.86
CA PHE A 8 0.56 -41.37 26.10
C PHE A 8 1.64 -40.62 26.87
N ILE A 9 2.44 -39.80 26.18
CA ILE A 9 3.30 -38.82 26.83
C ILE A 9 2.44 -37.58 27.10
N SER A 10 1.90 -37.50 28.31
CA SER A 10 1.43 -36.25 28.91
C SER A 10 2.65 -35.41 29.25
N ALA A 11 2.82 -34.26 28.59
CA ALA A 11 3.76 -33.24 29.01
C ALA A 11 3.00 -32.14 29.75
N SER A 12 3.15 -32.12 31.07
CA SER A 12 2.73 -31.01 31.93
C SER A 12 3.67 -29.82 31.68
N ILE A 13 3.12 -28.70 31.24
CA ILE A 13 3.85 -27.43 31.17
C ILE A 13 4.11 -26.99 32.61
N LYS A 14 5.37 -26.96 33.05
CA LYS A 14 5.74 -26.32 34.32
C LYS A 14 5.34 -24.84 34.23
N SER A 15 4.43 -24.41 35.09
CA SER A 15 3.83 -23.07 35.16
C SER A 15 4.83 -21.92 35.39
N ASP A 16 6.09 -22.22 35.67
CA ASP A 16 7.09 -21.22 36.01
C ASP A 16 7.74 -20.56 34.78
N LEU A 17 7.54 -21.10 33.56
CA LEU A 17 7.97 -20.48 32.29
C LEU A 17 6.95 -19.47 31.72
N LEU A 18 5.76 -19.34 32.34
CA LEU A 18 4.66 -18.49 31.87
C LEU A 18 4.43 -17.24 32.73
N LYS A 19 5.31 -16.93 33.68
CA LYS A 19 5.26 -15.66 34.42
C LYS A 19 5.89 -14.55 33.58
N GLY A 20 5.09 -13.96 32.69
CA GLY A 20 5.36 -12.62 32.15
C GLY A 20 5.03 -12.41 30.68
N ASN A 21 5.20 -13.41 29.83
CA ASN A 21 5.03 -13.25 28.38
C ASN A 21 3.95 -14.19 27.83
N GLN A 22 2.95 -13.61 27.15
CA GLN A 22 1.95 -14.36 26.40
C GLN A 22 2.59 -14.93 25.13
N VAL A 23 3.11 -16.15 25.21
CA VAL A 23 3.56 -16.90 24.02
C VAL A 23 2.32 -17.21 23.16
N THR A 24 2.19 -16.55 22.02
CA THR A 24 0.93 -16.54 21.24
C THR A 24 0.90 -17.50 20.05
N ARG A 25 2.03 -17.96 19.50
CA ARG A 25 2.05 -18.93 18.37
C ARG A 25 3.30 -19.82 18.33
N PHE A 26 3.13 -21.03 17.76
CA PHE A 26 4.17 -22.04 17.59
C PHE A 26 4.40 -22.33 16.11
N VAL A 27 5.67 -22.51 15.70
CA VAL A 27 6.04 -23.06 14.39
C VAL A 27 6.64 -24.44 14.60
N ILE A 28 6.05 -25.47 13.98
CA ILE A 28 6.57 -26.84 14.02
C ILE A 28 7.36 -27.07 12.73
N VAL A 29 8.65 -27.36 12.86
CA VAL A 29 9.50 -27.77 11.74
C VAL A 29 9.84 -29.26 11.91
N LEU A 30 9.43 -30.09 10.96
CA LEU A 30 9.79 -31.51 10.92
C LEU A 30 11.05 -31.68 10.06
N LEU A 31 12.16 -32.11 10.66
CA LEU A 31 13.41 -32.41 9.95
C LEU A 31 13.67 -33.91 9.99
N ASP A 32 13.94 -34.51 8.82
CA ASP A 32 14.47 -35.88 8.73
C ASP A 32 15.98 -35.84 8.99
N LEU A 33 16.37 -36.35 10.16
CA LEU A 33 17.76 -36.32 10.63
C LEU A 33 18.65 -37.43 10.07
N SER A 34 18.15 -38.29 9.18
CA SER A 34 18.98 -39.30 8.50
C SER A 34 20.04 -38.68 7.57
N ARG A 35 19.93 -37.38 7.23
CA ARG A 35 20.80 -36.71 6.23
C ARG A 35 21.46 -35.40 6.68
N ILE A 36 21.27 -34.94 7.93
CA ILE A 36 21.68 -33.58 8.32
C ILE A 36 22.70 -33.61 9.46
N THR A 37 23.93 -33.17 9.17
CA THR A 37 24.94 -32.90 10.21
C THR A 37 24.72 -31.50 10.79
N ILE A 38 24.11 -31.40 11.97
CA ILE A 38 23.82 -30.14 12.68
C ILE A 38 25.10 -29.55 13.30
N LYS A 39 26.01 -29.00 12.47
CA LYS A 39 27.19 -28.29 13.00
C LYS A 39 27.36 -26.85 12.51
N LYS A 40 26.48 -26.32 11.66
CA LYS A 40 26.70 -24.99 11.04
C LYS A 40 25.49 -24.06 10.92
N PHE A 41 24.35 -24.34 11.56
CA PHE A 41 23.15 -23.53 11.30
C PHE A 41 22.97 -22.28 12.17
N PHE A 42 23.72 -22.10 13.26
CA PHE A 42 23.39 -21.08 14.25
C PHE A 42 24.53 -20.08 14.46
N LYS A 43 24.38 -18.89 13.87
CA LYS A 43 25.13 -17.68 14.26
C LYS A 43 24.50 -17.14 15.57
N LYS A 44 25.37 -16.98 16.58
CA LYS A 44 25.22 -16.35 17.92
C LYS A 44 23.84 -15.83 18.39
N ASN A 45 23.58 -16.11 19.67
CA ASN A 45 22.65 -15.44 20.61
C ASN A 45 21.15 -15.66 20.38
N VAL A 46 20.71 -16.91 20.28
CA VAL A 46 19.30 -17.25 20.49
C VAL A 46 19.20 -18.43 21.44
N SER A 47 18.42 -18.27 22.51
CA SER A 47 18.10 -19.33 23.47
C SER A 47 16.90 -20.10 22.96
N PHE A 48 17.05 -21.39 22.65
CA PHE A 48 15.95 -22.25 22.19
C PHE A 48 15.67 -23.37 23.19
N GLY A 49 14.40 -23.74 23.31
CA GLY A 49 14.02 -25.06 23.83
C GLY A 49 14.12 -26.08 22.69
N VAL A 50 14.73 -27.23 22.96
CA VAL A 50 14.80 -28.35 22.00
C VAL A 50 14.04 -29.52 22.61
N TYR A 51 13.01 -30.01 21.90
CA TYR A 51 12.34 -31.26 22.26
C TYR A 51 12.73 -32.34 21.25
N VAL A 52 13.18 -33.49 21.75
CA VAL A 52 13.61 -34.62 20.91
C VAL A 52 12.73 -35.82 21.22
N THR A 53 12.06 -36.34 20.20
CA THR A 53 11.31 -37.60 20.30
C THR A 53 11.82 -38.57 19.24
N ILE A 54 12.08 -39.82 19.63
CA ILE A 54 12.58 -40.86 18.72
C ILE A 54 11.41 -41.80 18.41
N TYR A 55 11.10 -41.97 17.11
CA TYR A 55 10.07 -42.90 16.64
C TYR A 55 10.61 -43.68 15.44
N TYR A 56 10.64 -45.01 15.52
CA TYR A 56 11.08 -45.91 14.42
C TYR A 56 12.37 -45.45 13.70
N TRP A 57 13.49 -45.34 14.43
CA TRP A 57 14.80 -44.90 13.92
C TRP A 57 14.90 -43.46 13.39
N THR A 58 13.79 -42.70 13.39
CA THR A 58 13.75 -41.30 12.99
C THR A 58 13.76 -40.41 14.23
N ILE A 59 14.70 -39.46 14.28
CA ILE A 59 14.76 -38.44 15.33
C ILE A 59 13.94 -37.24 14.86
N TYR A 60 12.92 -36.86 15.63
CA TYR A 60 12.16 -35.64 15.42
C TYR A 60 12.65 -34.57 16.39
N VAL A 61 13.04 -33.41 15.87
CA VAL A 61 13.45 -32.25 16.68
C VAL A 61 12.40 -31.16 16.54
N LEU A 62 11.73 -30.86 17.65
CA LEU A 62 10.88 -29.67 17.75
C LEU A 62 11.76 -28.50 18.21
N LEU A 63 11.87 -27.48 17.36
CA LEU A 63 12.53 -26.23 17.71
C LEU A 63 11.47 -25.22 18.14
N PHE A 64 11.56 -24.74 19.38
CA PHE A 64 10.74 -23.64 19.86
C PHE A 64 11.45 -22.33 19.55
N ILE A 65 10.94 -21.58 18.58
CA ILE A 65 11.41 -20.23 18.29
C ILE A 65 10.33 -19.27 18.73
N ASP A 66 10.63 -18.42 19.71
CA ASP A 66 9.78 -17.30 20.06
C ASP A 66 9.86 -16.30 18.89
N GLU A 67 8.73 -15.96 18.26
CA GLU A 67 8.69 -15.06 17.09
C GLU A 67 9.27 -13.68 17.45
N GLU A 68 9.18 -13.27 18.73
CA GLU A 68 9.82 -12.05 19.23
C GLU A 68 11.35 -12.12 19.28
N MET A 69 11.96 -13.32 19.31
CA MET A 69 13.42 -13.49 19.37
C MET A 69 14.12 -13.46 18.00
N ILE A 70 13.39 -13.50 16.89
CA ILE A 70 13.93 -13.32 15.53
C ILE A 70 13.92 -11.84 15.11
N TYR A 71 13.59 -10.92 16.03
CA TYR A 71 13.75 -9.49 15.76
C TYR A 71 15.20 -9.07 16.07
N ASP A 72 16.01 -8.95 15.03
CA ASP A 72 17.16 -8.05 15.08
C ASP A 72 16.61 -6.64 15.35
N LYS A 73 16.82 -6.13 16.56
CA LYS A 73 16.36 -4.79 16.97
C LYS A 73 16.95 -3.66 16.11
N ASN A 74 17.98 -3.96 15.31
CA ASN A 74 18.60 -3.04 14.36
C ASN A 74 18.18 -3.28 12.90
N ALA A 75 17.42 -4.33 12.59
CA ALA A 75 16.93 -4.58 11.24
C ALA A 75 15.77 -3.64 10.90
N LYS A 76 15.82 -3.03 9.70
CA LYS A 76 14.71 -2.23 9.18
C LYS A 76 13.44 -3.09 9.16
N PRO A 77 12.30 -2.58 9.66
CA PRO A 77 11.07 -3.37 9.68
C PRO A 77 10.59 -3.65 8.26
N SER A 78 10.11 -4.86 8.01
CA SER A 78 9.49 -5.21 6.72
C SER A 78 8.15 -4.50 6.54
N LEU A 79 7.72 -4.31 5.29
CA LEU A 79 6.39 -3.74 4.99
C LEU A 79 5.28 -4.57 5.65
N SER A 80 5.39 -5.91 5.60
CA SER A 80 4.41 -6.82 6.20
C SER A 80 4.31 -6.71 7.73
N SER A 81 5.43 -6.45 8.43
CA SER A 81 5.42 -6.24 9.88
C SER A 81 4.82 -4.88 10.25
N LEU A 82 5.10 -3.86 9.44
CA LEU A 82 4.52 -2.52 9.64
C LEU A 82 3.00 -2.54 9.45
N LEU A 83 2.50 -3.12 8.36
CA LEU A 83 1.06 -3.20 8.12
C LEU A 83 0.36 -4.05 9.19
N ARG A 84 0.98 -5.14 9.67
CA ARG A 84 0.45 -5.94 10.78
C ARG A 84 0.33 -5.14 12.08
N SER A 85 1.25 -4.20 12.33
CA SER A 85 1.16 -3.34 13.53
C SER A 85 -0.06 -2.42 13.54
N LEU A 86 -0.70 -2.18 12.38
CA LEU A 86 -1.94 -1.42 12.28
C LEU A 86 -3.19 -2.22 12.65
N VAL A 87 -3.12 -3.56 12.67
CA VAL A 87 -4.29 -4.43 12.93
C VAL A 87 -4.32 -4.80 14.41
N PRO A 88 -5.45 -4.59 15.13
CA PRO A 88 -5.57 -5.02 16.52
C PRO A 88 -5.48 -6.55 16.62
N GLY A 89 -4.63 -7.06 17.51
CA GLY A 89 -4.36 -8.48 17.66
C GLY A 89 -5.49 -9.31 18.27
N ASP A 90 -6.57 -8.67 18.74
CA ASP A 90 -7.64 -9.29 19.51
C ASP A 90 -8.75 -9.90 18.64
N GLY A 91 -8.79 -9.63 17.33
CA GLY A 91 -9.76 -10.20 16.40
C GLY A 91 -11.23 -9.83 16.69
N THR A 92 -11.47 -8.90 17.63
CA THR A 92 -12.82 -8.55 18.10
C THR A 92 -13.49 -7.50 17.20
N ASN A 93 -12.71 -6.76 16.42
CA ASN A 93 -13.18 -5.62 15.63
C ASN A 93 -13.39 -5.98 14.15
N LEU A 94 -14.45 -6.77 13.89
CA LEU A 94 -14.87 -7.16 12.55
C LEU A 94 -15.97 -6.24 12.00
N LYS A 95 -15.73 -5.64 10.84
CA LYS A 95 -16.71 -4.84 10.10
C LYS A 95 -17.23 -5.59 8.88
N ARG A 96 -18.54 -5.85 8.85
CA ARG A 96 -19.20 -6.43 7.68
C ARG A 96 -19.64 -5.33 6.72
N ILE A 97 -19.29 -5.49 5.45
CA ILE A 97 -19.69 -4.61 4.35
C ILE A 97 -20.50 -5.44 3.37
N SER A 98 -21.72 -4.99 3.05
CA SER A 98 -22.60 -5.61 2.05
C SER A 98 -22.77 -4.61 0.93
N VAL A 99 -22.47 -5.01 -0.32
CA VAL A 99 -22.46 -4.10 -1.47
C VAL A 99 -23.00 -4.77 -2.72
N SER A 100 -23.62 -4.00 -3.60
CA SER A 100 -23.89 -4.40 -4.97
C SER A 100 -22.65 -4.20 -5.85
N ARG A 101 -22.47 -5.08 -6.85
CA ARG A 101 -21.40 -4.90 -7.85
C ARG A 101 -21.63 -3.67 -8.74
N GLU A 102 -22.88 -3.28 -8.93
CA GLU A 102 -23.28 -2.17 -9.79
C GLU A 102 -23.04 -0.81 -9.14
N ASN A 103 -23.18 -0.73 -7.81
CA ASN A 103 -23.14 0.52 -7.03
C ASN A 103 -22.01 0.52 -5.98
N ILE A 104 -20.88 -0.09 -6.33
CA ILE A 104 -19.84 -0.42 -5.34
C ILE A 104 -19.30 0.82 -4.61
N LEU A 105 -19.18 1.97 -5.29
CA LEU A 105 -18.64 3.18 -4.69
C LEU A 105 -19.67 3.82 -3.75
N GLU A 106 -20.90 3.98 -4.24
CA GLU A 106 -22.02 4.59 -3.54
C GLU A 106 -22.34 3.83 -2.24
N ASP A 107 -22.45 2.51 -2.31
CA ASP A 107 -22.69 1.66 -1.15
C ASP A 107 -21.53 1.76 -0.15
N SER A 108 -20.29 1.78 -0.66
CA SER A 108 -19.10 1.90 0.18
C SER A 108 -19.05 3.23 0.91
N ILE A 109 -19.40 4.34 0.27
CA ILE A 109 -19.42 5.67 0.90
C ILE A 109 -20.27 5.65 2.18
N ILE A 110 -21.40 4.94 2.20
CA ILE A 110 -22.26 4.79 3.38
C ILE A 110 -21.51 4.17 4.56
N HIS A 111 -20.65 3.19 4.30
CA HIS A 111 -19.86 2.51 5.32
C HIS A 111 -18.68 3.36 5.82
N PHE A 112 -17.97 4.02 4.91
CA PHE A 112 -16.73 4.77 5.19
C PHE A 112 -16.95 6.19 5.70
N LYS A 113 -18.14 6.78 5.48
CA LYS A 113 -18.50 8.12 6.00
C LYS A 113 -18.79 8.15 7.50
N LYS A 114 -18.98 6.98 8.15
CA LYS A 114 -19.27 6.90 9.59
C LYS A 114 -18.21 7.65 10.40
N HIS A 115 -18.64 8.43 11.40
CA HIS A 115 -17.73 9.31 12.14
C HIS A 115 -16.63 8.51 12.87
N ASP A 116 -17.01 7.41 13.49
CA ASP A 116 -16.20 6.46 14.27
C ASP A 116 -15.47 5.40 13.41
N TYR A 117 -15.35 5.62 12.09
CA TYR A 117 -14.68 4.65 11.23
C TYR A 117 -13.21 4.49 11.60
N ASN A 118 -12.79 3.25 11.84
CA ASN A 118 -11.41 2.86 12.06
C ASN A 118 -10.90 1.99 10.90
N CYS A 119 -9.84 2.45 10.22
CA CYS A 119 -9.20 1.77 9.08
C CYS A 119 -8.46 0.49 9.49
N SER A 120 -8.17 0.32 10.78
CA SER A 120 -7.53 -0.86 11.37
C SER A 120 -8.47 -2.05 11.55
N TYR A 121 -9.78 -1.86 11.38
CA TYR A 121 -10.75 -2.93 11.57
C TYR A 121 -10.67 -3.96 10.44
N GLN A 122 -10.83 -5.23 10.81
CA GLN A 122 -10.88 -6.30 9.84
C GLN A 122 -12.21 -6.19 9.08
N VAL A 123 -12.15 -6.21 7.75
CA VAL A 123 -13.34 -6.18 6.90
C VAL A 123 -13.69 -7.58 6.45
N ARG A 124 -14.99 -7.91 6.47
CA ARG A 124 -15.57 -9.01 5.70
C ARG A 124 -16.58 -8.47 4.70
N VAL A 125 -16.45 -8.90 3.46
CA VAL A 125 -17.30 -8.42 2.37
C VAL A 125 -18.33 -9.48 1.97
N ARG A 126 -19.54 -9.03 1.68
CA ARG A 126 -20.58 -9.82 1.04
C ARG A 126 -21.09 -9.06 -0.18
N PHE A 127 -21.07 -9.70 -1.34
CA PHE A 127 -21.79 -9.19 -2.51
C PHE A 127 -23.27 -9.56 -2.40
N GLU A 128 -24.15 -8.61 -2.68
CA GLU A 128 -25.59 -8.84 -2.65
C GLU A 128 -26.00 -9.91 -3.67
N GLY A 129 -26.91 -10.80 -3.25
CA GLY A 129 -27.32 -11.94 -4.08
C GLY A 129 -26.31 -13.11 -4.15
N GLU A 130 -25.10 -12.95 -3.60
CA GLU A 130 -24.08 -14.00 -3.64
C GLU A 130 -23.96 -14.75 -2.31
N PRO A 131 -24.01 -16.10 -2.30
CA PRO A 131 -23.93 -16.90 -1.08
C PRO A 131 -22.50 -17.09 -0.55
N ALA A 132 -21.50 -16.42 -1.13
CA ALA A 132 -20.09 -16.63 -0.82
C ALA A 132 -19.72 -16.20 0.63
N ILE A 133 -18.96 -17.06 1.32
CA ILE A 133 -18.34 -16.72 2.60
C ILE A 133 -16.96 -16.13 2.33
N ASP A 134 -16.73 -14.92 2.84
CA ASP A 134 -15.45 -14.24 2.67
C ASP A 134 -14.33 -14.86 3.53
N ALA A 135 -13.54 -15.72 2.90
CA ALA A 135 -12.25 -16.22 3.39
C ALA A 135 -11.05 -15.38 2.88
N GLY A 136 -11.31 -14.22 2.27
CA GLY A 136 -10.31 -13.29 1.76
C GLY A 136 -10.43 -12.99 0.25
N GLY A 137 -11.05 -13.88 -0.53
CA GLY A 137 -11.28 -13.70 -1.97
C GLY A 137 -12.22 -12.52 -2.28
N PRO A 138 -13.49 -12.57 -1.82
CA PRO A 138 -14.46 -11.49 -2.01
C PRO A 138 -13.95 -10.14 -1.52
N ARG A 139 -13.20 -10.10 -0.41
CA ARG A 139 -12.57 -8.88 0.10
C ARG A 139 -11.57 -8.26 -0.86
N ARG A 140 -10.66 -9.06 -1.43
CA ARG A 140 -9.66 -8.56 -2.39
C ARG A 140 -10.32 -8.07 -3.67
N GLU A 141 -11.31 -8.80 -4.17
CA GLU A 141 -12.08 -8.41 -5.34
C GLU A 141 -12.80 -7.08 -5.12
N TYR A 142 -13.51 -6.96 -3.99
CA TYR A 142 -14.20 -5.74 -3.59
C TYR A 142 -13.27 -4.52 -3.56
N PHE A 143 -12.13 -4.62 -2.87
CA PHE A 143 -11.20 -3.49 -2.81
C PHE A 143 -10.59 -3.17 -4.18
N THR A 144 -10.33 -4.18 -5.01
CA THR A 144 -9.86 -3.96 -6.39
C THR A 144 -10.87 -3.15 -7.20
N MET A 145 -12.14 -3.54 -7.16
CA MET A 145 -13.21 -2.81 -7.86
C MET A 145 -13.43 -1.42 -7.27
N LEU A 146 -13.44 -1.30 -5.93
CA LEU A 146 -13.63 -0.03 -5.24
C LEU A 146 -12.52 0.97 -5.58
N LEU A 147 -11.25 0.57 -5.50
CA LEU A 147 -10.14 1.49 -5.81
C LEU A 147 -10.13 1.87 -7.29
N LYS A 148 -10.47 0.95 -8.20
CA LYS A 148 -10.68 1.27 -9.63
C LYS A 148 -11.82 2.28 -9.83
N SER A 149 -12.90 2.18 -9.06
CA SER A 149 -14.02 3.13 -9.15
C SER A 149 -13.65 4.55 -8.70
N LEU A 150 -12.69 4.71 -7.77
CA LEU A 150 -12.24 6.03 -7.32
C LEU A 150 -11.52 6.83 -8.42
N VAL A 151 -10.83 6.13 -9.34
CA VAL A 151 -10.03 6.74 -10.41
C VAL A 151 -10.68 6.67 -11.79
N SER A 152 -11.83 5.99 -11.89
CA SER A 152 -12.55 5.84 -13.15
C SER A 152 -13.14 7.16 -13.63
N CYS A 153 -12.93 7.49 -14.91
CA CYS A 153 -13.55 8.65 -15.55
C CYS A 153 -15.08 8.53 -15.66
N LYS A 154 -15.62 7.30 -15.54
CA LYS A 154 -17.06 7.01 -15.57
C LYS A 154 -17.69 7.03 -14.17
N SER A 155 -16.91 7.26 -13.13
CA SER A 155 -17.42 7.35 -11.76
C SER A 155 -18.36 8.53 -11.63
N SER A 156 -19.45 8.34 -10.88
CA SER A 156 -20.40 9.40 -10.51
C SER A 156 -19.71 10.51 -9.72
N ILE A 157 -18.60 10.20 -9.04
CA ILE A 157 -17.81 11.12 -8.22
C ILE A 157 -16.38 11.17 -8.75
N ARG A 158 -16.00 12.32 -9.29
CA ARG A 158 -14.65 12.60 -9.79
C ARG A 158 -13.77 13.15 -8.66
N LEU A 159 -12.85 12.33 -8.15
CA LEU A 159 -11.90 12.72 -7.10
C LEU A 159 -10.47 12.94 -7.63
N PHE A 160 -10.11 12.32 -8.74
CA PHE A 160 -8.76 12.37 -9.26
C PHE A 160 -8.76 12.79 -10.74
N GLU A 161 -7.67 13.41 -11.16
CA GLU A 161 -7.42 13.85 -12.53
C GLU A 161 -5.98 13.57 -12.94
N GLY A 162 -5.75 13.54 -14.25
CA GLY A 162 -4.43 13.36 -14.83
C GLY A 162 -4.23 12.03 -15.54
N LYS A 163 -2.96 11.71 -15.83
CA LYS A 163 -2.57 10.49 -16.53
C LYS A 163 -2.65 9.29 -15.59
N GLU A 164 -2.99 8.12 -16.15
CA GLU A 164 -2.92 6.84 -15.43
C GLU A 164 -1.54 6.64 -14.79
N GLY A 165 -1.52 6.18 -13.54
CA GLY A 165 -0.32 6.04 -12.72
C GLY A 165 0.24 7.35 -12.13
N ARG A 166 -0.25 8.53 -12.56
CA ARG A 166 0.25 9.85 -12.13
C ARG A 166 -0.90 10.84 -11.87
N LEU A 167 -1.83 10.44 -11.03
CA LEU A 167 -3.03 11.20 -10.71
C LEU A 167 -2.78 12.26 -9.63
N LEU A 168 -3.48 13.38 -9.77
CA LEU A 168 -3.61 14.44 -8.78
C LEU A 168 -5.03 14.42 -8.19
N PRO A 169 -5.22 14.75 -6.90
CA PRO A 169 -6.55 15.06 -6.40
C PRO A 169 -7.17 16.22 -7.20
N MET A 170 -8.36 16.02 -7.76
CA MET A 170 -9.03 17.06 -8.53
C MET A 170 -9.46 18.21 -7.63
N LYS A 171 -9.34 19.45 -8.11
CA LYS A 171 -9.96 20.60 -7.42
C LYS A 171 -11.48 20.49 -7.50
N ASN A 172 -12.12 19.97 -6.45
CA ASN A 172 -13.56 19.71 -6.43
C ASN A 172 -14.18 20.14 -5.11
N THR A 173 -14.80 21.32 -5.10
CA THR A 173 -15.38 21.94 -3.90
C THR A 173 -16.54 21.13 -3.33
N ASP A 174 -17.37 20.51 -4.16
CA ASP A 174 -18.51 19.71 -3.70
C ASP A 174 -18.02 18.43 -3.01
N ALA A 175 -17.04 17.75 -3.61
CA ALA A 175 -16.40 16.59 -3.01
C ALA A 175 -15.67 16.95 -1.71
N LEU A 176 -15.00 18.10 -1.68
CA LEU A 176 -14.33 18.60 -0.49
C LEU A 176 -15.32 18.86 0.65
N ARG A 177 -16.45 19.54 0.38
CA ARG A 177 -17.53 19.78 1.36
C ARG A 177 -18.14 18.48 1.86
N GLY A 178 -18.29 17.49 0.98
CA GLY A 178 -18.78 16.15 1.30
C GLY A 178 -17.81 15.25 2.06
N GLN A 179 -16.58 15.73 2.35
CA GLN A 179 -15.49 14.93 2.92
C GLN A 179 -15.10 13.70 2.09
N LEU A 180 -15.32 13.74 0.77
CA LEU A 180 -15.15 12.57 -0.09
C LEU A 180 -13.68 12.17 -0.23
N PHE A 181 -12.73 13.10 -0.18
CA PHE A 181 -11.30 12.76 -0.18
C PHE A 181 -10.89 12.03 1.09
N LYS A 182 -11.46 12.39 2.25
CA LYS A 182 -11.23 11.68 3.51
C LYS A 182 -11.83 10.28 3.46
N ILE A 183 -13.00 10.15 2.86
CA ILE A 183 -13.64 8.84 2.65
C ILE A 183 -12.78 7.97 1.73
N ALA A 184 -12.27 8.51 0.62
CA ALA A 184 -11.34 7.82 -0.27
C ALA A 184 -10.05 7.40 0.47
N GLY A 185 -9.48 8.28 1.29
CA GLY A 185 -8.31 7.95 2.12
C GLY A 185 -8.59 6.80 3.09
N ARG A 186 -9.79 6.74 3.68
CA ARG A 186 -10.20 5.61 4.52
C ARG A 186 -10.34 4.32 3.72
N MET A 187 -10.89 4.38 2.50
CA MET A 187 -11.00 3.22 1.60
C MET A 187 -9.63 2.66 1.23
N ILE A 188 -8.70 3.53 0.79
CA ILE A 188 -7.32 3.18 0.45
C ILE A 188 -6.61 2.55 1.66
N SER A 189 -6.69 3.22 2.82
CA SER A 189 -6.05 2.75 4.05
C SER A 189 -6.58 1.38 4.48
N THR A 190 -7.90 1.21 4.46
CA THR A 190 -8.54 -0.04 4.86
C THR A 190 -8.21 -1.17 3.89
N SER A 191 -8.15 -0.91 2.58
CA SER A 191 -7.71 -1.88 1.57
C SER A 191 -6.33 -2.44 1.93
N ILE A 192 -5.35 -1.56 2.07
CA ILE A 192 -3.95 -1.91 2.35
C ILE A 192 -3.83 -2.68 3.67
N VAL A 193 -4.45 -2.18 4.74
CA VAL A 193 -4.41 -2.81 6.07
C VAL A 193 -5.05 -4.21 6.06
N ASN A 194 -6.08 -4.41 5.25
CA ASN A 194 -6.75 -5.70 5.11
C ASN A 194 -6.09 -6.62 4.08
N GLY A 195 -4.93 -6.28 3.52
CA GLY A 195 -4.24 -7.10 2.51
C GLY A 195 -4.97 -7.13 1.16
N GLY A 196 -5.75 -6.09 0.87
CA GLY A 196 -6.20 -5.73 -0.46
C GLY A 196 -5.11 -5.00 -1.25
N PRO A 197 -5.42 -4.53 -2.47
CA PRO A 197 -4.48 -3.78 -3.29
C PRO A 197 -4.07 -2.44 -2.66
N GLY A 198 -2.87 -1.98 -3.01
CA GLY A 198 -2.46 -0.59 -2.82
C GLY A 198 -3.23 0.37 -3.74
N PHE A 199 -2.82 1.62 -3.73
CA PHE A 199 -3.31 2.67 -4.61
C PHE A 199 -2.14 3.34 -5.36
N PRO A 200 -1.36 2.59 -6.17
CA PRO A 200 -0.19 3.08 -6.90
C PRO A 200 -0.62 3.95 -8.10
N CYS A 201 -1.33 5.03 -7.82
CA CYS A 201 -1.91 5.91 -8.83
C CYS A 201 -1.57 7.36 -8.59
N LEU A 202 -1.02 7.73 -7.42
CA LEU A 202 -0.70 9.12 -7.11
C LEU A 202 0.55 9.56 -7.87
N SER A 203 0.53 10.80 -8.34
CA SER A 203 1.71 11.46 -8.87
C SER A 203 2.80 11.58 -7.78
N PRO A 204 4.09 11.34 -8.09
CA PRO A 204 5.17 11.38 -7.09
C PRO A 204 5.20 12.65 -6.22
N PRO A 205 4.98 13.88 -6.76
CA PRO A 205 4.92 15.09 -5.92
C PRO A 205 3.80 15.09 -4.88
N VAL A 206 2.66 14.45 -5.17
CA VAL A 206 1.56 14.34 -4.20
C VAL A 206 1.96 13.44 -3.04
N TYR A 207 2.63 12.31 -3.34
CA TYR A 207 3.12 11.42 -2.29
C TYR A 207 4.20 12.10 -1.45
N GLU A 208 5.19 12.74 -2.09
CA GLU A 208 6.26 13.50 -1.42
C GLU A 208 5.69 14.55 -0.47
N TYR A 209 4.69 15.31 -0.92
CA TYR A 209 3.98 16.28 -0.07
C TYR A 209 3.26 15.61 1.11
N LEU A 210 2.58 14.48 0.89
CA LEU A 210 1.88 13.75 1.96
C LEU A 210 2.84 13.31 3.08
N VAL A 211 4.05 12.86 2.72
CA VAL A 211 5.02 12.29 3.66
C VAL A 211 5.98 13.32 4.27
N LYS A 212 6.38 14.36 3.55
CA LYS A 212 7.39 15.34 4.00
C LYS A 212 6.87 16.78 4.07
N GLY A 213 5.73 17.09 3.47
CA GLY A 213 5.20 18.46 3.38
C GLY A 213 5.90 19.29 2.31
N PHE A 214 5.98 20.62 2.53
CA PHE A 214 6.70 21.51 1.62
C PHE A 214 8.21 21.43 1.87
N THR A 215 8.95 20.96 0.88
CA THR A 215 10.42 20.84 0.88
C THR A 215 11.00 21.35 -0.44
N GLU A 216 12.29 21.64 -0.47
CA GLU A 216 13.00 21.94 -1.73
C GLU A 216 12.98 20.74 -2.68
N GLU A 217 13.07 19.53 -2.13
CA GLU A 217 12.96 18.26 -2.86
C GLU A 217 11.63 18.17 -3.62
N LEU A 218 10.50 18.50 -2.96
CA LEU A 218 9.18 18.55 -3.60
C LEU A 218 9.18 19.49 -4.81
N VAL A 219 9.74 20.69 -4.67
CA VAL A 219 9.79 21.66 -5.78
C VAL A 219 10.63 21.11 -6.94
N SER A 220 11.72 20.40 -6.64
CA SER A 220 12.65 19.86 -7.65
C SER A 220 12.08 18.70 -8.47
N ILE A 221 11.12 17.94 -7.93
CA ILE A 221 10.53 16.77 -8.63
C ILE A 221 9.30 17.13 -9.45
N ILE A 222 8.76 18.34 -9.30
CA ILE A 222 7.63 18.80 -10.13
C ILE A 222 8.17 19.26 -11.48
N ASN A 223 7.54 18.79 -12.55
CA ASN A 223 7.86 19.16 -13.91
C ASN A 223 6.58 19.44 -14.71
N LYS A 224 6.76 19.79 -15.98
CA LYS A 224 5.65 20.10 -16.88
C LYS A 224 4.72 18.91 -17.15
N ASP A 225 5.21 17.67 -17.11
CA ASP A 225 4.44 16.47 -17.49
C ASP A 225 3.26 16.19 -16.54
N VAL A 226 3.28 16.80 -15.35
CA VAL A 226 2.21 16.69 -14.35
C VAL A 226 1.26 17.89 -14.35
N ILE A 227 1.41 18.83 -15.29
CA ILE A 227 0.54 20.00 -15.46
C ILE A 227 -0.52 19.70 -16.53
N PHE A 228 -1.78 19.61 -16.12
CA PHE A 228 -2.90 19.30 -17.02
C PHE A 228 -3.68 20.52 -17.51
N ASP A 229 -3.46 21.68 -16.87
CA ASP A 229 -4.04 22.94 -17.30
C ASP A 229 -3.33 23.42 -18.57
N ILE A 230 -4.08 23.51 -19.67
CA ILE A 230 -3.53 23.86 -20.99
C ILE A 230 -3.00 25.29 -20.99
N ASP A 231 -3.72 26.23 -20.38
CA ASP A 231 -3.36 27.64 -20.35
C ASP A 231 -2.10 27.84 -19.50
N ALA A 232 -2.04 27.17 -18.34
CA ALA A 232 -0.84 27.16 -17.50
C ALA A 232 0.36 26.56 -18.23
N SER A 233 0.17 25.42 -18.91
CA SER A 233 1.23 24.72 -19.65
C SER A 233 1.80 25.60 -20.78
N GLN A 234 0.94 26.28 -21.53
CA GLN A 234 1.35 27.23 -22.56
C GLN A 234 2.04 28.48 -21.99
N ALA A 235 1.53 29.02 -20.88
CA ALA A 235 2.16 30.15 -20.20
C ALA A 235 3.56 29.78 -19.68
N ILE A 236 3.72 28.60 -19.09
CA ILE A 236 5.02 28.07 -18.66
C ILE A 236 6.00 28.00 -19.85
N ASP A 237 5.57 27.47 -20.99
CA ASP A 237 6.42 27.40 -22.19
C ASP A 237 6.85 28.79 -22.67
N LYS A 238 5.91 29.73 -22.73
CA LYS A 238 6.21 31.11 -23.13
C LYS A 238 7.21 31.75 -22.19
N ILE A 239 7.03 31.60 -20.88
CA ILE A 239 7.92 32.14 -19.85
C ILE A 239 9.30 31.51 -19.96
N ASP A 240 9.39 30.19 -20.14
CA ASP A 240 10.67 29.48 -20.24
C ASP A 240 11.49 29.95 -21.45
N HIS A 241 10.81 30.18 -22.59
CA HIS A 241 11.44 30.64 -23.83
C HIS A 241 11.55 32.17 -23.95
N ALA A 242 11.12 32.93 -22.93
CA ALA A 242 11.15 34.38 -22.97
C ALA A 242 12.59 34.93 -23.03
N ASN A 243 12.77 35.99 -23.82
CA ASN A 243 14.01 36.74 -24.00
C ASN A 243 13.78 38.24 -23.71
N ALA A 244 14.85 39.05 -23.73
CA ALA A 244 14.79 40.47 -23.35
C ALA A 244 13.78 41.31 -24.16
N GLU A 245 13.48 40.91 -25.40
CA GLU A 245 12.53 41.61 -26.28
C GLU A 245 11.07 41.22 -26.00
N THR A 246 10.84 39.96 -25.63
CA THR A 246 9.50 39.37 -25.47
C THR A 246 8.98 39.37 -24.02
N ILE A 247 9.87 39.53 -23.04
CA ILE A 247 9.55 39.39 -21.62
C ILE A 247 8.42 40.33 -21.17
N ASN A 248 8.40 41.57 -21.65
CA ASN A 248 7.40 42.56 -21.24
C ASN A 248 5.99 42.18 -21.72
N SER A 249 5.85 41.71 -22.96
CA SER A 249 4.55 41.25 -23.47
C SER A 249 4.07 39.97 -22.78
N ILE A 250 4.99 39.02 -22.53
CA ILE A 250 4.68 37.77 -21.82
C ILE A 250 4.30 38.07 -20.36
N ALA A 251 4.98 39.01 -19.71
CA ALA A 251 4.68 39.43 -18.35
C ALA A 251 3.23 39.94 -18.21
N ILE A 252 2.77 40.74 -19.18
CA ILE A 252 1.39 41.25 -19.20
C ILE A 252 0.41 40.10 -19.46
N GLU A 253 0.69 39.25 -20.45
CA GLU A 253 -0.19 38.13 -20.83
C GLU A 253 -0.40 37.14 -19.68
N THR A 254 0.68 36.78 -18.98
CA THR A 254 0.71 35.73 -17.96
C THR A 254 0.50 36.26 -16.53
N GLN A 255 0.35 37.57 -16.34
CA GLN A 255 0.28 38.21 -15.03
C GLN A 255 -0.77 37.58 -14.10
N HIS A 256 -1.96 37.30 -14.62
CA HIS A 256 -3.06 36.73 -13.82
C HIS A 256 -2.72 35.34 -13.29
N LEU A 257 -2.16 34.45 -14.12
CA LEU A 257 -1.73 33.11 -13.73
C LEU A 257 -0.57 33.16 -12.73
N LEU A 258 0.37 34.09 -12.91
CA LEU A 258 1.49 34.28 -12.00
C LEU A 258 1.02 34.73 -10.61
N VAL A 259 0.12 35.71 -10.56
CA VAL A 259 -0.46 36.19 -9.29
C VAL A 259 -1.25 35.07 -8.60
N GLU A 260 -2.04 34.30 -9.34
CA GLU A 260 -2.77 33.13 -8.81
C GLU A 260 -1.81 32.05 -8.28
N ALA A 261 -0.69 31.84 -8.97
CA ALA A 261 0.37 30.93 -8.56
C ALA A 261 1.21 31.43 -7.37
N GLY A 262 0.92 32.61 -6.83
CA GLY A 262 1.65 33.18 -5.70
C GLY A 262 2.96 33.87 -6.08
N PHE A 263 3.12 34.26 -7.34
CA PHE A 263 4.21 35.09 -7.84
C PHE A 263 3.72 36.52 -8.13
N PRO A 264 3.73 37.43 -7.14
CA PRO A 264 3.18 38.78 -7.30
C PRO A 264 4.14 39.78 -7.97
N HIS A 265 5.35 39.35 -8.30
CA HIS A 265 6.39 40.21 -8.87
C HIS A 265 6.19 40.38 -10.38
N THR A 266 6.68 41.49 -10.93
CA THR A 266 6.81 41.62 -12.38
C THR A 266 7.78 40.56 -12.91
N LEU A 267 7.35 39.84 -13.94
CA LEU A 267 8.19 38.84 -14.60
C LEU A 267 9.37 39.52 -15.30
N THR A 268 10.57 38.99 -15.06
CA THR A 268 11.85 39.44 -15.65
C THR A 268 12.66 38.22 -16.10
N ILE A 269 13.73 38.44 -16.86
CA ILE A 269 14.60 37.36 -17.31
C ILE A 269 15.30 36.69 -16.12
N GLU A 270 15.63 37.47 -15.10
CA GLU A 270 16.35 37.03 -13.90
C GLU A 270 15.48 36.14 -13.01
N ASN A 271 14.15 36.38 -12.98
CA ASN A 271 13.24 35.69 -12.07
C ASN A 271 12.32 34.66 -12.75
N LYS A 272 12.42 34.46 -14.07
CA LYS A 272 11.51 33.56 -14.82
C LYS A 272 11.48 32.12 -14.31
N MET A 273 12.62 31.58 -13.86
CA MET A 273 12.68 30.23 -13.31
C MET A 273 11.92 30.11 -11.99
N GLN A 274 11.96 31.17 -11.16
CA GLN A 274 11.19 31.23 -9.93
C GLN A 274 9.69 31.33 -10.22
N ALA A 275 9.30 32.11 -11.23
CA ALA A 275 7.93 32.20 -11.69
C ALA A 275 7.39 30.84 -12.16
N ILE A 276 8.16 30.09 -12.96
CA ILE A 276 7.81 28.73 -13.39
C ILE A 276 7.67 27.79 -12.19
N ALA A 277 8.60 27.83 -11.23
CA ALA A 277 8.53 27.01 -10.03
C ALA A 277 7.27 27.30 -9.19
N CYS A 278 6.86 28.56 -9.08
CA CYS A 278 5.60 28.95 -8.45
C CYS A 278 4.40 28.36 -9.20
N MET A 279 4.37 28.44 -10.53
CA MET A 279 3.30 27.86 -11.34
C MET A 279 3.22 26.33 -11.18
N TYR A 280 4.35 25.63 -11.25
CA TYR A 280 4.42 24.19 -10.99
C TYR A 280 3.89 23.82 -9.61
N LEU A 281 4.37 24.48 -8.56
CA LEU A 281 3.92 24.21 -7.20
C LEU A 281 2.42 24.50 -7.04
N HIS A 282 1.93 25.56 -7.68
CA HIS A 282 0.53 25.94 -7.63
C HIS A 282 -0.39 24.90 -8.25
N HIS A 283 -0.11 24.58 -9.52
CA HIS A 283 -0.92 23.66 -10.33
C HIS A 283 -0.76 22.20 -9.96
N VAL A 284 0.17 21.83 -9.08
CA VAL A 284 0.33 20.45 -8.56
C VAL A 284 -0.09 20.32 -7.09
N ILE A 285 0.23 21.29 -6.24
CA ILE A 285 0.01 21.17 -4.79
C ILE A 285 -0.94 22.23 -4.25
N THR A 286 -0.64 23.54 -4.39
CA THR A 286 -1.30 24.54 -3.54
C THR A 286 -2.79 24.70 -3.85
N VAL A 287 -3.20 24.65 -5.13
CA VAL A 287 -4.61 24.80 -5.53
C VAL A 287 -5.51 23.71 -4.93
N ARG A 288 -4.94 22.52 -4.72
CA ARG A 288 -5.62 21.31 -4.24
C ARG A 288 -5.16 20.87 -2.85
N LYS A 289 -4.53 21.77 -2.09
CA LYS A 289 -3.98 21.46 -0.77
C LYS A 289 -5.06 20.93 0.18
N SER A 290 -6.24 21.54 0.19
CA SER A 290 -7.35 21.12 1.04
C SER A 290 -7.82 19.70 0.75
N GLU A 291 -7.83 19.32 -0.52
CA GLU A 291 -8.20 17.98 -1.01
C GLU A 291 -7.13 16.95 -0.60
N ILE A 292 -5.84 17.30 -0.75
CA ILE A 292 -4.71 16.46 -0.30
C ILE A 292 -4.74 16.29 1.23
N ASP A 293 -4.95 17.36 2.00
CA ASP A 293 -5.02 17.33 3.46
C ASP A 293 -6.22 16.50 3.96
N GLN A 294 -7.34 16.58 3.25
CA GLN A 294 -8.52 15.79 3.56
C GLN A 294 -8.28 14.30 3.25
N LEU A 295 -7.62 13.98 2.13
CA LEU A 295 -7.15 12.63 1.82
C LEU A 295 -6.20 12.10 2.92
N ALA A 296 -5.23 12.92 3.32
CA ALA A 296 -4.27 12.61 4.38
C ALA A 296 -4.96 12.26 5.71
N THR A 297 -6.00 13.01 6.06
CA THR A 297 -6.85 12.74 7.23
C THR A 297 -7.53 11.37 7.14
N GLY A 298 -7.96 10.98 5.94
CA GLY A 298 -8.56 9.67 5.69
C GLY A 298 -7.58 8.51 5.81
N LEU A 299 -6.34 8.70 5.34
CA LEU A 299 -5.29 7.68 5.39
C LEU A 299 -4.88 7.32 6.82
N GLY A 300 -4.92 8.28 7.74
CA GLY A 300 -4.79 8.05 9.18
C GLY A 300 -3.45 7.43 9.58
N GLN A 301 -3.49 6.31 10.34
CA GLN A 301 -2.28 5.64 10.83
C GLN A 301 -1.38 5.12 9.71
N LEU A 302 -1.94 4.75 8.55
CA LEU A 302 -1.16 4.33 7.39
C LEU A 302 -0.25 5.46 6.89
N LEU A 303 -0.77 6.70 6.83
CA LEU A 303 0.05 7.85 6.48
C LEU A 303 1.11 8.14 7.55
N THR A 304 0.81 7.88 8.82
CA THR A 304 1.81 8.00 9.90
C THR A 304 2.99 7.05 9.69
N LEU A 305 2.72 5.81 9.24
CA LEU A 305 3.77 4.88 8.84
C LEU A 305 4.51 5.33 7.59
N ALA A 306 3.79 5.84 6.58
CA ALA A 306 4.40 6.34 5.35
C ALA A 306 5.35 7.52 5.62
N ARG A 307 4.99 8.42 6.54
CA ARG A 307 5.88 9.50 7.01
C ARG A 307 7.14 9.00 7.69
N LYS A 308 7.05 7.87 8.41
CA LYS A 308 8.19 7.26 9.11
C LYS A 308 9.08 6.44 8.17
N TYR A 309 8.51 5.81 7.14
CA TYR A 309 9.21 4.94 6.19
C TYR A 309 8.75 5.23 4.74
N PRO A 310 9.05 6.42 4.20
CA PRO A 310 8.51 6.87 2.91
C PRO A 310 8.90 5.94 1.76
N ASP A 311 10.17 5.58 1.61
CA ASP A 311 10.63 4.73 0.51
C ASP A 311 9.99 3.33 0.54
N LEU A 312 9.77 2.80 1.75
CA LEU A 312 9.20 1.46 1.94
C LEU A 312 7.69 1.42 1.63
N LEU A 313 6.96 2.52 1.87
CA LEU A 313 5.53 2.60 1.60
C LEU A 313 5.21 3.22 0.24
N SER A 314 6.16 3.88 -0.42
CA SER A 314 5.98 4.52 -1.73
C SER A 314 5.32 3.60 -2.78
N PRO A 315 5.71 2.32 -2.94
CA PRO A 315 5.08 1.42 -3.93
C PRO A 315 3.59 1.14 -3.68
N LEU A 316 3.06 1.44 -2.49
CA LEU A 316 1.63 1.33 -2.21
C LEU A 316 0.83 2.53 -2.73
N PHE A 317 1.48 3.62 -3.14
CA PHE A 317 0.84 4.90 -3.47
C PHE A 317 1.27 5.46 -4.83
N VAL A 318 2.49 5.18 -5.26
CA VAL A 318 3.08 5.68 -6.51
C VAL A 318 3.42 4.50 -7.40
N HIS A 319 3.06 4.61 -8.68
CA HIS A 319 3.46 3.63 -9.69
C HIS A 319 4.95 3.78 -10.02
N SER A 320 5.70 2.67 -10.06
CA SER A 320 7.05 2.66 -10.58
C SER A 320 7.03 2.53 -12.09
N ASP A 321 7.57 3.51 -12.81
CA ASP A 321 7.76 3.44 -14.28
C ASP A 321 8.87 2.44 -14.68
N ASP A 322 9.66 1.98 -13.70
CA ASP A 322 10.62 0.90 -13.90
C ASP A 322 9.83 -0.35 -14.29
N GLY A 323 10.05 -0.88 -15.50
CA GLY A 323 9.36 -2.06 -16.09
C GLY A 323 9.45 -3.38 -15.29
N ALA A 324 9.74 -3.31 -13.99
CA ALA A 324 9.70 -4.35 -12.99
C ALA A 324 8.28 -4.88 -12.68
N ASP A 325 7.22 -4.21 -13.15
CA ASP A 325 5.84 -4.73 -13.04
C ASP A 325 5.52 -5.84 -14.05
N THR A 326 6.45 -6.18 -14.95
CA THR A 326 6.33 -7.41 -15.73
C THR A 326 6.63 -8.62 -14.84
N MET A 327 5.59 -9.18 -14.22
CA MET A 327 5.68 -10.47 -13.54
C MET A 327 6.33 -11.48 -14.50
N THR A 328 7.55 -11.93 -14.20
CA THR A 328 8.20 -12.93 -15.04
C THR A 328 7.48 -14.26 -14.91
N PRO A 329 7.48 -15.10 -15.96
CA PRO A 329 6.99 -16.48 -15.88
C PRO A 329 7.51 -17.24 -14.64
N ASP A 330 8.80 -17.11 -14.33
CA ASP A 330 9.41 -17.72 -13.15
C ASP A 330 8.87 -17.16 -11.83
N ALA A 331 8.72 -15.84 -11.73
CA ALA A 331 8.20 -15.19 -10.53
C ALA A 331 6.72 -15.53 -10.31
N PHE A 332 5.95 -15.65 -11.38
CA PHE A 332 4.56 -16.11 -11.34
C PHE A 332 4.49 -17.57 -10.89
N MET A 333 5.26 -18.47 -11.50
CA MET A 333 5.26 -19.89 -11.14
C MET A 333 5.72 -20.12 -9.69
N ALA A 334 6.60 -19.27 -9.14
CA ALA A 334 7.04 -19.35 -7.75
C ALA A 334 5.94 -19.03 -6.72
N ILE A 335 4.89 -18.28 -7.10
CA ILE A 335 3.79 -17.90 -6.21
C ILE A 335 2.52 -18.73 -6.43
N VAL A 336 2.43 -19.45 -7.54
CA VAL A 336 1.30 -20.33 -7.86
C VAL A 336 1.35 -21.57 -6.97
N LYS A 337 0.28 -21.81 -6.21
CA LYS A 337 0.07 -23.09 -5.50
C LYS A 337 -0.82 -23.98 -6.34
N ILE A 338 -0.26 -25.09 -6.80
CA ILE A 338 -1.00 -26.12 -7.54
C ILE A 338 -1.27 -27.27 -6.59
N ASP A 339 -2.55 -27.60 -6.40
CA ASP A 339 -2.98 -28.71 -5.56
C ASP A 339 -4.05 -29.53 -6.30
N GLY A 340 -4.00 -30.85 -6.18
CA GLY A 340 -4.99 -31.76 -6.78
C GLY A 340 -5.00 -31.85 -8.32
N VAL A 341 -3.95 -31.37 -9.01
CA VAL A 341 -3.85 -31.39 -10.50
C VAL A 341 -2.85 -32.45 -10.96
N SER A 342 -3.15 -33.17 -12.05
CA SER A 342 -2.26 -34.21 -12.59
C SER A 342 -0.93 -33.63 -13.11
N PRO A 343 0.21 -34.33 -12.97
CA PRO A 343 1.52 -33.84 -13.40
C PRO A 343 1.55 -33.35 -14.85
N ARG A 344 0.91 -34.07 -15.78
CA ARG A 344 0.85 -33.72 -17.20
C ARG A 344 0.21 -32.34 -17.47
N VAL A 345 -0.76 -31.95 -16.65
CA VAL A 345 -1.44 -30.64 -16.77
C VAL A 345 -0.58 -29.54 -16.15
N VAL A 346 0.15 -29.85 -15.07
CA VAL A 346 1.13 -28.93 -14.47
C VAL A 346 2.27 -28.65 -15.43
N ASP A 347 2.79 -29.68 -16.10
CA ASP A 347 3.86 -29.55 -17.09
C ASP A 347 3.42 -28.69 -18.27
N TYR A 348 2.22 -28.95 -18.82
CA TYR A 348 1.64 -28.15 -19.90
C TYR A 348 1.43 -26.69 -19.49
N PHE A 349 0.86 -26.45 -18.30
CA PHE A 349 0.64 -25.10 -17.79
C PHE A 349 1.96 -24.34 -17.57
N THR A 350 2.98 -25.03 -17.05
CA THR A 350 4.31 -24.47 -16.87
C THR A 350 4.91 -24.09 -18.22
N GLN A 351 4.88 -24.98 -19.21
CA GLN A 351 5.34 -24.68 -20.58
C GLN A 351 4.61 -23.48 -21.18
N TYR A 352 3.27 -23.47 -21.10
CA TYR A 352 2.44 -22.37 -21.59
C TYR A 352 2.81 -21.01 -21.00
N VAL A 353 3.11 -20.97 -19.70
CA VAL A 353 3.50 -19.73 -18.99
C VAL A 353 4.89 -19.23 -19.43
N HIS A 354 5.77 -20.12 -19.91
CA HIS A 354 7.13 -19.77 -20.33
C HIS A 354 7.29 -19.51 -21.84
N ASP A 355 6.27 -19.79 -22.65
CA ASP A 355 6.32 -19.74 -24.13
C ASP A 355 5.91 -18.36 -24.73
N GLU A 356 5.84 -17.27 -23.94
CA GLU A 356 5.54 -15.90 -24.43
C GLU A 356 6.77 -15.07 -24.82
#